data_AF-A0A7S0F3V9-F1
#
_entry.id   AF-A0A7S0F3V9-F1
#
_cell.length_a   1.000
_cell.length_b   1.000
_cell.length_c   1.000
_cell.angle_alpha   90.00
_cell.angle_beta   90.00
_cell.angle_gamma   90.00
#
_symmetry.space_group_name_H-M   'P 1'
#
loop_
_entity.id
_entity.type
_entity.pdbx_description
1 polymer ?
#
loop_
_entity_poly.entity_id
_entity_poly.type
_entity_poly.pdbx_seq_one_letter_code
_entity_poly.pdbx_strand_id
1 'polypeptide(L)'
;SDLPEGYGRFSYSDGSIFEGQLRAGRPHGYGQLKEQSRTYGGRWSDGLPHGIGYISYAQDATPGWRRYIVEMQEGRIEQLGTVTRAELERRKWWLPLHES
;
A
#
# COMPACT_ATOMS: atom_id res chain seq x y z
N SER A 1 1.89 3.55 -28.78
CA SER A 1 1.11 3.49 -27.53
C SER A 1 2.04 3.86 -26.39
N ASP A 2 1.91 5.07 -25.87
CA ASP A 2 2.60 5.50 -24.66
C ASP A 2 1.88 4.86 -23.47
N LEU A 3 2.51 3.85 -22.88
CA LEU A 3 1.99 3.23 -21.67
C LEU A 3 2.14 4.22 -20.50
N PRO A 4 1.24 4.20 -19.51
CA PRO A 4 1.38 5.03 -18.32
C PRO A 4 2.74 4.82 -17.62
N GLU A 5 3.43 5.92 -17.35
CA GLU A 5 4.71 6.02 -16.66
C GLU A 5 4.60 7.06 -15.54
N GLY A 6 5.35 6.89 -14.45
CA GLY A 6 5.37 7.84 -13.34
C GLY A 6 4.20 7.66 -12.38
N TYR A 7 3.82 8.69 -11.62
CA TYR A 7 2.74 8.58 -10.64
C TYR A 7 1.36 8.68 -11.32
N GLY A 8 0.46 7.78 -10.97
CA GLY A 8 -0.88 7.76 -11.53
C GLY A 8 -1.89 7.02 -10.67
N ARG A 9 -3.15 7.10 -11.09
CA ARG A 9 -4.28 6.43 -10.47
C ARG A 9 -4.97 5.53 -11.49
N PHE A 10 -5.22 4.29 -11.12
CA PHE A 10 -5.85 3.27 -11.95
C PHE A 10 -7.09 2.73 -11.25
N SER A 11 -8.22 2.69 -11.97
CA SER A 11 -9.46 2.10 -11.49
C SER A 11 -9.68 0.76 -12.18
N TYR A 12 -9.83 -0.31 -11.40
CA TYR A 12 -10.12 -1.64 -11.90
C TYR A 12 -11.62 -1.86 -12.06
N SER A 13 -12.00 -2.85 -12.88
CA SER A 13 -13.40 -3.17 -13.16
C SER A 13 -14.19 -3.69 -11.95
N ASP A 14 -13.50 -4.21 -10.92
CA ASP A 14 -14.08 -4.64 -9.65
C ASP A 14 -14.33 -3.47 -8.67
N GLY A 15 -14.02 -2.24 -9.09
CA GLY A 15 -14.15 -1.03 -8.29
C GLY A 15 -12.96 -0.76 -7.37
N SER A 16 -11.92 -1.60 -7.38
CA SER A 16 -10.69 -1.31 -6.67
C SER A 16 -9.92 -0.17 -7.36
N ILE A 17 -9.15 0.59 -6.57
CA ILE A 17 -8.42 1.77 -7.03
C ILE A 17 -6.97 1.64 -6.59
N PHE A 18 -6.06 1.65 -7.55
CA PHE A 18 -4.62 1.81 -7.31
C PHE A 18 -4.23 3.27 -7.47
N GLU A 19 -3.36 3.74 -6.59
CA GLU A 19 -2.72 5.06 -6.68
C GLU A 19 -1.24 4.91 -6.31
N GLY A 20 -0.34 5.27 -7.21
CA GLY A 20 1.09 5.03 -7.01
C GLY A 20 1.91 5.17 -8.27
N GLN A 21 3.15 4.70 -8.22
CA GLN A 21 4.03 4.73 -9.39
C GLN A 21 3.65 3.63 -10.40
N LEU A 22 3.83 3.93 -11.67
CA LEU A 22 3.52 3.10 -12.82
C LEU A 22 4.76 3.00 -13.69
N ARG A 23 4.98 1.81 -14.26
CA ARG A 23 6.00 1.52 -15.27
C ARG A 23 5.39 0.57 -16.30
N ALA A 24 5.47 0.92 -17.57
CA ALA A 24 4.87 0.23 -18.69
C ALA A 24 3.38 -0.08 -18.46
N GLY A 25 2.64 0.88 -17.90
CA GLY A 25 1.21 0.73 -17.61
C GLY A 25 0.87 -0.21 -16.47
N ARG A 26 1.86 -0.61 -15.66
CA ARG A 26 1.68 -1.50 -14.51
C ARG A 26 2.13 -0.83 -13.22
N PRO A 27 1.47 -1.11 -12.08
CA PRO A 27 1.98 -0.76 -10.76
C PRO A 27 3.46 -1.11 -10.57
N HIS A 28 4.25 -0.14 -10.17
CA HIS A 28 5.68 -0.27 -9.87
C HIS A 28 6.06 0.65 -8.71
N GLY A 29 7.23 0.48 -8.10
CA GLY A 29 7.69 1.37 -7.04
C GLY A 29 6.77 1.35 -5.82
N TYR A 30 6.40 2.51 -5.28
CA TYR A 30 5.48 2.62 -4.15
C TYR A 30 4.06 2.98 -4.60
N GLY A 31 3.07 2.36 -3.96
CA GLY A 31 1.68 2.62 -4.25
C GLY A 31 0.72 1.98 -3.26
N GLN A 32 -0.55 2.35 -3.39
CA GLN A 32 -1.64 1.89 -2.55
C GLN A 32 -2.77 1.35 -3.43
N LEU A 33 -3.22 0.13 -3.13
CA LEU A 33 -4.41 -0.48 -3.71
C LEU A 33 -5.53 -0.48 -2.66
N LYS A 34 -6.62 0.23 -2.96
CA LYS A 34 -7.84 0.26 -2.17
C LYS A 34 -8.87 -0.66 -2.79
N GLU A 35 -9.17 -1.75 -2.10
CA GLU A 35 -10.26 -2.67 -2.41
C GLU A 35 -11.48 -2.35 -1.54
N GLN A 36 -12.59 -3.06 -1.75
CA GLN A 36 -13.83 -2.86 -0.98
C GLN A 36 -13.64 -3.20 0.51
N SER A 37 -12.91 -4.28 0.82
CA SER A 37 -12.79 -4.82 2.17
C SER A 37 -11.46 -4.47 2.86
N ARG A 38 -10.46 -4.02 2.09
CA ARG A 38 -9.10 -3.79 2.59
C ARG A 38 -8.35 -2.77 1.75
N THR A 39 -7.20 -2.35 2.26
CA THR A 39 -6.25 -1.52 1.53
C THR A 39 -4.87 -2.08 1.75
N TYR A 40 -4.14 -2.29 0.67
CA TYR A 40 -2.71 -2.61 0.69
C TYR A 40 -1.91 -1.38 0.31
N GLY A 41 -0.90 -1.02 1.11
CA GLY A 41 0.08 0.01 0.76
C GLY A 41 1.48 -0.54 0.90
N GLY A 42 2.32 -0.37 -0.11
CA GLY A 42 3.64 -0.97 -0.10
C GLY A 42 4.38 -0.81 -1.41
N ARG A 43 5.37 -1.67 -1.61
CA ARG A 43 6.14 -1.71 -2.84
C ARG A 43 5.49 -2.64 -3.87
N TRP A 44 5.70 -2.34 -5.14
CA TRP A 44 5.13 -2.99 -6.29
C TRP A 44 6.23 -3.28 -7.31
N SER A 45 6.16 -4.44 -7.95
CA SER A 45 7.00 -4.80 -9.10
C SER A 45 6.15 -5.47 -10.17
N ASP A 46 6.25 -4.98 -11.40
CA ASP A 46 5.61 -5.52 -12.60
C ASP A 46 4.11 -5.81 -12.46
N GLY A 47 3.41 -4.97 -11.69
CA GLY A 47 1.97 -5.05 -11.43
C GLY A 47 1.57 -5.84 -10.19
N LEU A 48 2.53 -6.43 -9.47
CA LEU A 48 2.29 -7.23 -8.29
C LEU A 48 2.82 -6.54 -7.02
N PRO A 49 2.12 -6.67 -5.87
CA PRO A 49 2.68 -6.30 -4.58
C PRO A 49 4.00 -7.05 -4.33
N HIS A 50 4.99 -6.34 -3.78
CA HIS A 50 6.32 -6.88 -3.56
C HIS A 50 7.00 -6.25 -2.33
N GLY A 51 7.79 -7.04 -1.60
CA GLY A 51 8.52 -6.60 -0.42
C GLY A 51 7.61 -6.19 0.72
N ILE A 52 8.12 -5.36 1.63
CA ILE A 52 7.40 -4.95 2.83
C ILE A 52 6.29 -3.95 2.47
N GLY A 53 5.09 -4.20 2.98
CA GLY A 53 3.95 -3.30 2.92
C GLY A 53 3.09 -3.42 4.17
N TYR A 54 1.91 -2.82 4.09
CA TYR A 54 0.88 -2.93 5.11
C TYR A 54 -0.48 -3.25 4.51
N ILE A 55 -1.30 -3.94 5.29
CA ILE A 55 -2.73 -4.12 5.01
C ILE A 55 -3.54 -3.43 6.11
N SER A 56 -4.66 -2.80 5.74
CA SER A 56 -5.69 -2.35 6.67
C SER A 56 -7.07 -2.81 6.20
N TYR A 57 -7.90 -3.36 7.08
CA TYR A 57 -9.23 -3.85 6.72
C TYR A 57 -10.31 -2.80 7.00
N ALA A 58 -11.28 -2.66 6.09
CA ALA A 58 -12.40 -1.73 6.24
C ALA A 58 -13.37 -2.15 7.36
N GLN A 59 -13.43 -3.46 7.66
CA GLN A 59 -14.27 -4.03 8.72
C GLN A 59 -13.73 -3.80 10.13
N ASP A 60 -12.44 -3.45 10.26
CA ASP A 60 -11.88 -2.99 11.53
C ASP A 60 -12.47 -1.59 11.81
N ALA A 61 -13.72 -1.56 12.28
CA ALA A 61 -14.52 -0.36 12.59
C ALA A 61 -14.00 0.43 13.81
N THR A 62 -12.74 0.21 14.22
CA THR A 62 -12.07 1.16 15.11
C THR A 62 -11.68 2.36 14.26
N PRO A 63 -12.02 3.60 14.67
CA PRO A 63 -11.66 4.78 13.89
C PRO A 63 -10.13 4.91 13.79
N GLY A 64 -9.60 4.38 12.69
CA GLY A 64 -8.25 4.56 12.20
C GLY A 64 -7.17 3.62 12.76
N TRP A 65 -6.36 3.09 11.85
CA TRP A 65 -4.91 2.87 12.04
C TRP A 65 -4.41 1.53 12.57
N ARG A 66 -5.17 0.42 12.53
CA ARG A 66 -4.52 -0.91 12.58
C ARG A 66 -3.94 -1.26 11.21
N ARG A 67 -2.63 -1.47 11.17
CA ARG A 67 -1.90 -1.89 9.97
C ARG A 67 -1.19 -3.20 10.25
N TYR A 68 -1.40 -4.18 9.40
CA TYR A 68 -0.73 -5.47 9.45
C TYR A 68 0.51 -5.36 8.57
N ILE A 69 1.70 -5.52 9.14
CA ILE A 69 2.94 -5.50 8.37
C ILE A 69 3.06 -6.85 7.67
N VAL A 70 3.17 -6.78 6.36
CA VAL A 70 3.24 -7.96 5.51
C VAL A 70 4.46 -7.86 4.62
N GLU A 71 5.05 -9.00 4.32
CA GLU A 71 5.95 -9.14 3.19
C GLU A 71 5.21 -9.82 2.04
N MET A 72 5.31 -9.21 0.86
CA MET A 72 4.74 -9.73 -0.38
C MET A 72 5.84 -10.33 -1.25
N GLN A 73 5.72 -11.61 -1.59
CA GLN A 73 6.59 -12.25 -2.58
C GLN A 73 5.71 -13.00 -3.57
N GLU A 74 5.76 -12.61 -4.85
CA GLU A 74 5.02 -13.28 -5.94
C GLU A 74 3.52 -13.49 -5.66
N GLY A 75 2.87 -12.51 -5.02
CA GLY A 75 1.44 -12.59 -4.66
C GLY A 75 1.13 -13.36 -3.38
N ARG A 76 2.14 -13.92 -2.71
CA ARG A 76 2.01 -14.53 -1.39
C ARG A 76 2.19 -13.48 -0.30
N ILE A 77 1.29 -13.49 0.68
CA ILE A 77 1.33 -12.65 1.88
C ILE A 77 1.98 -13.45 3.01
N GLU A 78 3.10 -12.98 3.53
CA GLU A 78 3.66 -13.44 4.81
C GLU A 78 3.41 -12.36 5.87
N GLN A 79 2.65 -12.68 6.92
CA GLN A 79 2.36 -11.73 7.99
C GLN A 79 3.57 -11.66 8.95
N LEU A 80 4.23 -10.50 8.97
CA LEU A 80 5.40 -10.27 9.82
C LEU A 80 5.03 -9.70 11.20
N GLY A 81 3.84 -9.11 11.33
CA GLY A 81 3.33 -8.61 12.60
C GLY A 81 2.20 -7.61 12.43
N THR A 82 1.82 -6.98 13.53
CA THR A 82 0.81 -5.92 13.57
C THR A 82 1.48 -4.67 14.13
N VAL A 83 1.25 -3.53 13.50
CA VAL A 83 1.64 -2.24 14.05
C VAL A 83 0.39 -1.45 14.41
N THR A 84 0.34 -1.04 15.67
CA THR A 84 -0.72 -0.20 16.22
C THR A 84 -0.38 1.27 16.09
N ARG A 85 -1.38 2.15 16.23
CA ARG A 85 -1.18 3.60 16.29
C ARG A 85 -0.10 3.97 17.33
N ALA A 86 -0.16 3.41 18.55
CA ALA A 86 0.80 3.72 19.60
C ALA A 86 2.25 3.42 19.19
N GLU A 87 2.47 2.35 18.41
CA GLU A 87 3.79 1.98 17.92
C GLU A 87 4.25 2.87 16.77
N LEU A 88 3.34 3.25 15.87
CA LEU A 88 3.66 4.21 14.82
C LEU A 88 3.90 5.63 15.41
N GLU A 89 3.18 6.04 16.47
CA GLU A 89 3.32 7.34 17.16
C GLU A 89 4.66 7.44 17.86
N ARG A 90 5.06 6.34 18.50
CA ARG A 90 6.38 6.20 19.12
C ARG A 90 7.50 6.24 18.10
N ARG A 91 7.29 5.71 16.89
CA ARG A 91 8.32 5.63 15.85
C ARG A 91 8.36 6.86 14.94
N LYS A 92 7.38 7.78 15.00
CA LYS A 92 7.32 9.02 14.20
C LYS A 92 7.32 8.79 12.67
N TRP A 93 6.76 7.68 12.19
CA TRP A 93 6.80 7.28 10.77
C TRP A 93 5.84 8.07 9.81
N TRP A 94 5.20 9.16 10.25
CA TRP A 94 4.33 10.03 9.42
C TRP A 94 4.65 11.52 9.54
N LEU A 95 5.64 11.92 10.33
CA LEU A 95 6.05 13.31 10.26
C LEU A 95 6.59 13.53 8.84
N PRO A 96 6.10 14.54 8.08
CA PRO A 96 6.91 15.06 7.01
C PRO A 96 8.29 15.34 7.65
N LEU A 97 9.36 15.02 6.94
CA LEU A 97 10.66 15.63 7.22
C LEU A 97 10.47 17.15 7.03
N HIS A 98 9.89 17.83 8.02
CA HIS A 98 10.06 19.25 8.18
C HIS A 98 11.46 19.42 8.72
N GLU A 99 12.32 19.84 7.79
CA GLU A 99 13.60 20.48 8.04
C GLU A 99 13.58 21.29 9.34
N SER A 100 14.48 20.95 10.25
CA SER A 100 15.28 21.87 11.07
C SER A 100 16.46 21.09 11.63
#